data_AF-A0AAE3ZEC1-F1
#
_entry.id   AF-A0AAE3ZEC1-F1
#
_cell.length_a   1.000
_cell.length_b   1.000
_cell.length_c   1.000
_cell.angle_alpha   90.00
_cell.angle_beta   90.00
_cell.angle_gamma   90.00
#
_symmetry.space_group_name_H-M   'P 1'
#
loop_
_entity.id
_entity.type
_entity.pdbx_description
1 polymer ?
#
loop_
_entity_poly.entity_id
_entity_poly.type
_entity_poly.pdbx_seq_one_letter_code
_entity_poly.pdbx_strand_id
1 'polypeptide(L)'
;MSAHMVHMAMMGLLVSVAAPTLLLVLARIAPRLDRWTVPAAVVLPGFVLLHAAVTVWDHSARLPPLLDAAMPVAMLGGAVLFWAPVLGARHRLPDTGRTLYLYTAMPLLDLAGVWLVVVGDSAGGLSMIAGMLPLGVIAVVVTWNWIHREERRAVAEEPAHSADGPAYDTAALSAVEGGTSMGVHTRTEFPPREGRARGGRGREARSRDHRHREHRLQDHRHRDRTW
;
A
#
# COMPACT_ATOMS: atom_id res chain seq x y z
N MET A 1 -27.97 -7.26 -24.48
CA MET A 1 -27.16 -7.97 -23.47
C MET A 1 -27.99 -9.10 -22.89
N SER A 2 -27.45 -10.31 -22.77
CA SER A 2 -28.18 -11.42 -22.12
C SER A 2 -28.18 -11.23 -20.60
N ALA A 3 -29.16 -11.83 -19.91
CA ALA A 3 -29.22 -11.83 -18.45
C ALA A 3 -27.94 -12.44 -17.83
N HIS A 4 -27.37 -13.44 -18.50
CA HIS A 4 -26.07 -14.05 -18.16
C HIS A 4 -24.92 -13.03 -18.14
N MET A 5 -24.75 -12.26 -19.21
CA MET A 5 -23.70 -11.23 -19.28
C MET A 5 -23.84 -10.18 -18.18
N VAL A 6 -25.08 -9.76 -17.89
CA VAL A 6 -25.36 -8.81 -16.80
C VAL A 6 -24.99 -9.42 -15.46
N HIS A 7 -25.36 -10.68 -15.20
CA HIS A 7 -25.01 -11.38 -13.97
C HIS A 7 -23.49 -11.46 -13.78
N MET A 8 -22.75 -11.88 -14.80
CA MET A 8 -21.29 -11.99 -14.75
C MET A 8 -20.60 -10.64 -14.52
N ALA A 9 -21.07 -9.58 -15.18
CA ALA A 9 -20.58 -8.23 -14.93
C ALA A 9 -20.90 -7.75 -13.50
N MET A 10 -22.11 -8.04 -13.00
CA MET A 10 -22.53 -7.70 -11.64
C MET A 10 -21.69 -8.40 -10.58
N MET A 11 -21.29 -9.65 -10.79
CA MET A 11 -20.38 -10.37 -9.89
C MET A 11 -19.00 -9.68 -9.83
N GLY A 12 -18.48 -9.20 -10.97
CA GLY A 12 -17.26 -8.38 -10.99
C GLY A 12 -17.42 -7.05 -10.24
N LEU A 13 -18.52 -6.34 -10.46
CA LEU A 13 -18.81 -5.06 -9.79
C LEU A 13 -19.03 -5.22 -8.29
N LEU A 14 -19.60 -6.34 -7.86
CA LEU A 14 -19.78 -6.67 -6.44
C LEU A 14 -18.43 -6.74 -5.73
N VAL A 15 -17.44 -7.37 -6.36
CA VAL A 15 -16.07 -7.49 -5.81
C VAL A 15 -15.32 -6.16 -5.90
N SER A 16 -15.40 -5.46 -7.03
CA SER A 16 -14.56 -4.29 -7.32
C SER A 16 -15.10 -2.98 -6.76
N VAL A 17 -16.42 -2.87 -6.53
CA VAL A 17 -17.09 -1.63 -6.06
C VAL A 17 -17.87 -1.86 -4.76
N ALA A 18 -18.79 -2.82 -4.73
CA ALA A 18 -19.68 -2.97 -3.57
C ALA A 18 -18.91 -3.38 -2.30
N ALA A 19 -18.01 -4.35 -2.41
CA ALA A 19 -17.20 -4.83 -1.28
C ALA A 19 -16.31 -3.74 -0.64
N PRO A 20 -15.50 -2.95 -1.36
CA PRO A 20 -14.71 -1.89 -0.74
C PRO A 20 -15.57 -0.78 -0.16
N THR A 21 -16.67 -0.39 -0.81
CA THR A 21 -17.62 0.59 -0.25
C THR A 21 -18.24 0.09 1.05
N LEU A 22 -18.70 -1.17 1.06
CA LEU A 22 -19.27 -1.79 2.25
C LEU A 22 -18.25 -1.86 3.39
N LEU A 23 -17.01 -2.25 3.08
CA LEU A 23 -15.92 -2.28 4.06
C LEU A 23 -15.66 -0.89 4.65
N LEU A 24 -15.63 0.16 3.83
CA LEU A 24 -15.43 1.54 4.31
C LEU A 24 -16.58 2.00 5.23
N VAL A 25 -17.83 1.65 4.89
CA VAL A 25 -19.00 1.93 5.74
C VAL A 25 -18.90 1.16 7.06
N LEU A 26 -18.57 -0.13 6.98
CA LEU A 26 -18.48 -1.00 8.14
C LEU A 26 -17.34 -0.59 9.07
N ALA A 27 -16.20 -0.17 8.54
CA ALA A 27 -15.07 0.35 9.30
C ALA A 27 -15.43 1.63 10.07
N ARG A 28 -16.35 2.46 9.54
CA ARG A 28 -16.85 3.65 10.24
C ARG A 28 -17.83 3.31 11.37
N ILE A 29 -18.72 2.35 11.14
CA ILE A 29 -19.79 2.00 12.09
C ILE A 29 -19.26 1.10 13.21
N ALA A 30 -18.36 0.17 12.88
CA ALA A 30 -17.93 -0.90 13.77
C ALA A 30 -16.40 -1.07 13.77
N PRO A 31 -15.64 -0.12 14.37
CA PRO A 31 -14.17 -0.16 14.38
C PRO A 31 -13.58 -1.39 15.10
N ARG A 32 -14.40 -2.11 15.90
CA ARG A 32 -14.01 -3.36 16.56
C ARG A 32 -13.78 -4.51 15.57
N LEU A 33 -14.38 -4.47 14.38
CA LEU A 33 -14.21 -5.50 13.35
C LEU A 33 -12.81 -5.51 12.75
N ASP A 34 -12.08 -4.41 12.88
CA ASP A 34 -10.68 -4.28 12.43
C ASP A 34 -9.71 -5.18 13.24
N ARG A 35 -10.18 -5.82 14.32
CA ARG A 35 -9.41 -6.84 15.05
C ARG A 35 -9.36 -8.19 14.34
N TRP A 36 -10.27 -8.44 13.38
CA TRP A 36 -10.47 -9.74 12.74
C TRP A 36 -9.83 -9.82 11.34
N THR A 37 -9.00 -8.84 10.97
CA THR A 37 -8.35 -8.82 9.67
C THR A 37 -7.36 -9.98 9.55
N VAL A 38 -7.67 -10.88 8.61
CA VAL A 38 -6.83 -12.04 8.29
C VAL A 38 -5.59 -11.57 7.51
N PRO A 39 -4.41 -12.20 7.67
CA PRO A 39 -3.20 -11.81 6.95
C PRO A 39 -3.37 -11.85 5.42
N ALA A 40 -2.82 -10.84 4.73
CA ALA A 40 -2.94 -10.71 3.27
C ALA A 40 -2.48 -11.95 2.49
N ALA A 41 -1.42 -12.62 2.98
CA ALA A 41 -0.87 -13.84 2.39
C ALA A 41 -1.84 -15.04 2.41
N VAL A 42 -2.83 -15.03 3.30
CA VAL A 42 -3.88 -16.05 3.39
C VAL A 42 -5.12 -15.61 2.61
N VAL A 43 -5.50 -14.34 2.76
CA VAL A 43 -6.73 -13.82 2.17
C VAL A 43 -6.66 -13.81 0.65
N LEU A 44 -5.53 -13.40 0.05
CA LEU A 44 -5.40 -13.36 -1.41
C LEU A 44 -5.62 -14.73 -2.07
N PRO A 45 -4.85 -15.78 -1.76
CA PRO A 45 -5.07 -17.09 -2.38
C PRO A 45 -6.43 -17.67 -2.01
N GLY A 46 -6.90 -17.47 -0.76
CA GLY A 46 -8.22 -17.93 -0.34
C GLY A 46 -9.35 -17.30 -1.16
N PHE A 47 -9.28 -15.99 -1.42
CA PHE A 47 -10.29 -15.29 -2.21
C PHE A 47 -10.20 -15.64 -3.70
N VAL A 48 -8.99 -15.80 -4.27
CA VAL A 48 -8.81 -16.25 -5.65
C VAL A 48 -9.42 -17.64 -5.85
N LEU A 49 -9.18 -18.57 -4.93
CA LEU A 49 -9.77 -19.91 -4.98
C LEU A 49 -11.29 -19.88 -4.82
N LEU A 50 -11.82 -19.06 -3.90
CA LEU A 50 -13.26 -18.87 -3.74
C LEU A 50 -13.89 -18.32 -5.02
N HIS A 51 -13.30 -17.28 -5.61
CA HIS A 51 -13.79 -16.66 -6.83
C HIS A 51 -13.80 -17.66 -7.99
N ALA A 52 -12.69 -18.39 -8.19
CA ALA A 52 -12.61 -19.42 -9.21
C ALA A 52 -13.65 -20.53 -8.98
N ALA A 53 -13.81 -21.00 -7.73
CA ALA A 53 -14.79 -22.03 -7.39
C ALA A 53 -16.21 -21.57 -7.71
N VAL A 54 -16.60 -20.36 -7.30
CA VAL A 54 -17.94 -19.81 -7.58
C VAL A 54 -18.17 -19.67 -9.08
N THR A 55 -17.22 -19.12 -9.82
CA THR A 55 -17.32 -18.95 -11.28
C THR A 55 -17.45 -20.29 -12.01
N VAL A 56 -16.65 -21.30 -11.62
CA VAL A 56 -16.71 -22.64 -12.22
C VAL A 56 -18.02 -23.34 -11.87
N TRP A 57 -18.52 -23.19 -10.64
CA TRP A 57 -19.76 -23.81 -10.19
C TRP A 57 -20.98 -23.22 -10.89
N ASP A 58 -21.03 -21.89 -10.99
CA ASP A 58 -22.09 -21.15 -11.69
C ASP A 58 -22.18 -21.56 -13.16
N HIS A 59 -21.03 -21.77 -13.80
CA HIS A 59 -20.98 -22.22 -15.19
C HIS A 59 -21.40 -23.69 -15.37
N SER A 60 -21.09 -24.57 -14.42
CA SER A 60 -21.17 -26.03 -14.62
C SER A 60 -22.43 -26.69 -14.05
N ALA A 61 -23.14 -26.08 -13.10
CA ALA A 61 -24.21 -26.74 -12.37
C ALA A 61 -25.47 -25.87 -12.23
N ARG A 62 -26.65 -26.49 -12.41
CA ARG A 62 -27.91 -25.92 -11.91
C ARG A 62 -27.98 -26.14 -10.41
N LEU A 63 -27.67 -25.13 -9.63
CA LEU A 63 -27.70 -25.19 -8.17
C LEU A 63 -29.15 -25.15 -7.65
N PRO A 64 -29.42 -25.81 -6.50
CA PRO A 64 -30.61 -25.54 -5.72
C PRO A 64 -30.75 -24.03 -5.42
N PRO A 65 -31.96 -23.45 -5.39
CA PRO A 65 -32.16 -21.99 -5.23
C PRO A 65 -31.49 -21.39 -4.00
N LEU A 66 -31.38 -22.15 -2.91
CA LEU A 66 -30.74 -21.69 -1.68
C LEU A 66 -29.22 -21.55 -1.83
N LEU A 67 -28.58 -22.45 -2.58
CA LEU A 67 -27.15 -22.35 -2.88
C LEU A 67 -26.88 -21.23 -3.88
N ASP A 68 -27.76 -21.06 -4.87
CA ASP A 68 -27.72 -19.96 -5.84
C ASP A 68 -27.75 -18.59 -5.12
N ALA A 69 -28.67 -18.41 -4.16
CA ALA A 69 -28.73 -17.20 -3.35
C ALA A 69 -27.52 -17.03 -2.40
N ALA A 70 -26.87 -18.12 -1.99
CA ALA A 70 -25.72 -18.08 -1.08
C ALA A 70 -24.43 -17.65 -1.81
N MET A 71 -24.29 -17.90 -3.12
CA MET A 71 -23.06 -17.60 -3.87
C MET A 71 -22.71 -16.11 -3.89
N PRO A 72 -23.63 -15.17 -4.20
CA PRO A 72 -23.34 -13.74 -4.14
C PRO A 72 -22.96 -13.27 -2.73
N VAL A 73 -23.57 -13.85 -1.70
CA VAL A 73 -23.28 -13.52 -0.29
C VAL A 73 -21.89 -13.99 0.10
N ALA A 74 -21.53 -15.22 -0.28
CA ALA A 74 -20.20 -15.78 -0.05
C ALA A 74 -19.13 -14.96 -0.79
N MET A 75 -19.39 -14.60 -2.06
CA MET A 75 -18.51 -13.73 -2.84
C MET A 75 -18.36 -12.34 -2.22
N LEU A 76 -19.45 -11.74 -1.73
CA LEU A 76 -19.39 -10.44 -1.06
C LEU A 76 -18.59 -10.51 0.24
N GLY A 77 -18.84 -11.52 1.07
CA GLY A 77 -18.10 -11.74 2.31
C GLY A 77 -16.60 -11.95 2.04
N GLY A 78 -16.26 -12.81 1.08
CA GLY A 78 -14.89 -13.03 0.64
C GLY A 78 -14.22 -11.76 0.10
N ALA A 79 -14.94 -10.98 -0.71
CA ALA A 79 -14.45 -9.73 -1.27
C ALA A 79 -14.21 -8.66 -0.19
N VAL A 80 -15.10 -8.55 0.80
CA VAL A 80 -14.90 -7.65 1.95
C VAL A 80 -13.63 -8.03 2.72
N LEU A 81 -13.41 -9.34 2.95
CA LEU A 81 -12.17 -9.82 3.58
C LEU A 81 -10.94 -9.52 2.70
N PHE A 82 -11.04 -9.72 1.39
CA PHE A 82 -10.00 -9.38 0.40
C PHE A 82 -9.59 -7.90 0.44
N TRP A 83 -10.53 -6.98 0.62
CA TRP A 83 -10.24 -5.56 0.70
C TRP A 83 -9.66 -5.11 2.05
N ALA A 84 -9.77 -5.93 3.10
CA ALA A 84 -9.35 -5.56 4.45
C ALA A 84 -7.85 -5.19 4.57
N PRO A 85 -6.89 -5.93 3.98
CA PRO A 85 -5.47 -5.53 4.00
C PRO A 85 -5.17 -4.22 3.26
N VAL A 86 -6.04 -3.80 2.34
CA VAL A 86 -5.85 -2.59 1.51
C VAL A 86 -6.44 -1.35 2.18
N LEU A 87 -7.67 -1.49 2.72
CA LEU A 87 -8.48 -0.38 3.24
C LEU A 87 -8.64 -0.37 4.77
N GLY A 88 -8.31 -1.47 5.46
CA GLY A 88 -8.40 -1.58 6.93
C GLY A 88 -7.48 -0.61 7.66
N ALA A 89 -7.68 -0.45 8.97
CA ALA A 89 -6.93 0.53 9.76
C ALA A 89 -5.78 -0.09 10.57
N ARG A 90 -5.91 -1.34 11.03
CA ARG A 90 -4.94 -1.95 11.96
C ARG A 90 -3.89 -2.84 11.30
N HIS A 91 -4.30 -3.72 10.39
CA HIS A 91 -3.38 -4.60 9.64
C HIS A 91 -3.28 -4.19 8.16
N ARG A 92 -3.37 -2.88 7.94
CA ARG A 92 -3.20 -2.30 6.61
C ARG A 92 -1.78 -2.58 6.12
N LEU A 93 -1.67 -3.07 4.89
CA LEU A 93 -0.37 -3.22 4.26
C LEU A 93 0.32 -1.86 4.08
N PRO A 94 1.67 -1.82 4.13
CA PRO A 94 2.42 -0.63 3.76
C PRO A 94 2.08 -0.25 2.31
N ASP A 95 2.32 1.01 1.95
CA ASP A 95 1.89 1.58 0.66
C ASP A 95 2.34 0.74 -0.54
N THR A 96 3.63 0.39 -0.59
CA THR A 96 4.21 -0.50 -1.60
C THR A 96 3.55 -1.89 -1.59
N GLY A 97 3.27 -2.41 -0.40
CA GLY A 97 2.59 -3.69 -0.23
C GLY A 97 1.18 -3.69 -0.79
N ARG A 98 0.43 -2.59 -0.65
CA ARG A 98 -0.93 -2.46 -1.22
C ARG A 98 -0.90 -2.42 -2.74
N THR A 99 0.06 -1.70 -3.31
CA THR A 99 0.28 -1.66 -4.76
C THR A 99 0.60 -3.04 -5.31
N LEU A 100 1.61 -3.72 -4.73
CA LEU A 100 1.96 -5.09 -5.15
C LEU A 100 0.79 -6.06 -4.99
N TYR A 101 0.08 -5.99 -3.86
CA TYR A 101 -1.11 -6.81 -3.60
C TYR A 101 -2.17 -6.65 -4.69
N LEU A 102 -2.55 -5.42 -5.04
CA LEU A 102 -3.59 -5.16 -6.04
C LEU A 102 -3.14 -5.55 -7.45
N TYR A 103 -1.90 -5.23 -7.84
CA TYR A 103 -1.37 -5.62 -9.15
C TYR A 103 -1.20 -7.14 -9.31
N THR A 104 -0.89 -7.87 -8.24
CA THR A 104 -0.89 -9.34 -8.26
C THR A 104 -2.31 -9.90 -8.26
N ALA A 105 -3.24 -9.27 -7.53
CA ALA A 105 -4.62 -9.74 -7.46
C ALA A 105 -5.37 -9.64 -8.80
N MET A 106 -5.17 -8.56 -9.57
CA MET A 106 -5.83 -8.37 -10.86
C MET A 106 -5.71 -9.57 -11.81
N PRO A 107 -4.50 -9.97 -12.26
CA PRO A 107 -4.36 -11.08 -13.20
C PRO A 107 -4.86 -12.39 -12.61
N LEU A 108 -4.70 -12.60 -11.29
CA LEU A 108 -5.16 -13.82 -10.63
C LEU A 108 -6.69 -13.94 -10.59
N LEU A 109 -7.39 -12.83 -10.36
CA LEU A 109 -8.86 -12.80 -10.39
C LEU A 109 -9.38 -12.94 -11.82
N ASP A 110 -8.69 -12.34 -12.80
CA ASP A 110 -9.05 -12.45 -14.21
C ASP A 110 -8.90 -13.87 -14.77
N LEU A 111 -8.11 -14.76 -14.14
CA LEU A 111 -7.98 -16.16 -14.56
C LEU A 111 -9.31 -16.89 -14.63
N ALA A 112 -10.26 -16.59 -13.73
CA ALA A 112 -11.58 -17.19 -13.77
C ALA A 112 -12.35 -16.77 -15.05
N GLY A 113 -12.16 -15.53 -15.50
CA GLY A 113 -12.77 -15.00 -16.72
C GLY A 113 -12.12 -15.59 -17.96
N VAL A 114 -10.79 -15.67 -17.96
CA VAL A 114 -10.02 -16.32 -19.03
C VAL A 114 -10.43 -17.79 -19.15
N TRP A 115 -10.63 -18.49 -18.04
CA TRP A 115 -11.11 -19.87 -18.05
C TRP A 115 -12.48 -20.00 -18.75
N LEU A 116 -13.43 -19.10 -18.46
CA LEU A 116 -14.73 -19.07 -19.14
C LEU A 116 -14.60 -18.89 -20.67
N VAL A 117 -13.70 -17.99 -21.11
CA VAL A 117 -13.40 -17.81 -22.54
C VAL A 117 -12.85 -19.12 -23.14
N VAL A 118 -11.95 -19.79 -22.44
CA VAL A 118 -11.34 -21.05 -22.90
C VAL A 118 -12.38 -22.18 -23.02
N VAL A 119 -13.35 -22.27 -22.11
CA VAL A 119 -14.43 -23.29 -22.17
C VAL A 119 -15.58 -22.92 -23.12
N GLY A 120 -15.50 -21.79 -23.81
CA GLY A 120 -16.43 -21.38 -24.86
C GLY A 120 -17.46 -20.32 -24.47
N ASP A 121 -17.48 -19.85 -23.22
CA ASP A 121 -18.32 -18.74 -22.77
C ASP A 121 -17.57 -17.39 -22.83
N SER A 122 -17.21 -17.00 -24.05
CA SER A 122 -16.47 -15.76 -24.28
C SER A 122 -17.22 -14.52 -23.80
N ALA A 123 -18.56 -14.50 -23.94
CA ALA A 123 -19.37 -13.35 -23.55
C ALA A 123 -19.43 -13.19 -22.02
N GLY A 124 -19.64 -14.29 -21.27
CA GLY A 124 -19.62 -14.30 -19.82
C GLY A 124 -18.23 -13.94 -19.27
N GLY A 125 -17.18 -14.57 -19.80
CA GLY A 125 -15.79 -14.32 -19.40
C GLY A 125 -15.37 -12.86 -19.60
N LEU A 126 -15.62 -12.28 -20.77
CA LEU A 126 -15.32 -10.87 -21.06
C LEU A 126 -16.15 -9.91 -20.21
N SER A 127 -17.43 -10.21 -19.96
CA SER A 127 -18.29 -9.38 -19.11
C SER A 127 -17.78 -9.35 -17.67
N MET A 128 -17.27 -10.47 -17.16
CA MET A 128 -16.69 -10.55 -15.82
C MET A 128 -15.38 -9.75 -15.72
N ILE A 129 -14.47 -9.90 -16.69
CA ILE A 129 -13.22 -9.12 -16.75
C ILE A 129 -13.54 -7.61 -16.82
N ALA A 130 -14.51 -7.22 -17.65
CA ALA A 130 -14.96 -5.84 -17.73
C ALA A 130 -15.52 -5.33 -16.38
N GLY A 131 -16.28 -6.15 -15.66
CA GLY A 131 -16.77 -5.84 -14.31
C GLY A 131 -15.67 -5.69 -13.26
N MET A 132 -14.48 -6.25 -13.50
CA MET A 132 -13.31 -6.13 -12.62
C MET A 132 -12.45 -4.90 -12.92
N LEU A 133 -12.66 -4.18 -14.02
CA LEU A 133 -11.89 -2.97 -14.37
C LEU A 133 -11.77 -1.91 -13.25
N PRO A 134 -12.81 -1.64 -12.43
CA PRO A 134 -12.68 -0.71 -11.32
C PRO A 134 -11.55 -1.08 -10.34
N LEU A 135 -11.24 -2.37 -10.17
CA LEU A 135 -10.11 -2.84 -9.34
C LEU A 135 -8.77 -2.27 -9.84
N GLY A 136 -8.57 -2.24 -11.16
CA GLY A 136 -7.37 -1.69 -11.77
C GLY A 136 -7.25 -0.19 -11.66
N VAL A 137 -8.37 0.52 -11.82
CA VAL A 137 -8.42 1.95 -11.57
C VAL A 137 -8.04 2.25 -10.12
N ILE A 138 -8.56 1.49 -9.16
CA ILE A 138 -8.20 1.64 -7.74
C ILE A 138 -6.71 1.37 -7.52
N ALA A 139 -6.14 0.33 -8.13
CA ALA A 139 -4.72 0.02 -8.04
C ALA A 139 -3.84 1.17 -8.54
N VAL A 140 -4.20 1.77 -9.68
CA VAL A 140 -3.51 2.94 -10.25
C VAL A 140 -3.62 4.14 -9.31
N VAL A 141 -4.82 4.45 -8.80
CA VAL A 141 -5.05 5.57 -7.87
C VAL A 141 -4.26 5.39 -6.58
N VAL A 142 -4.24 4.18 -6.01
CA VAL A 142 -3.46 3.87 -4.80
C VAL A 142 -1.97 4.09 -5.03
N THR A 143 -1.46 3.63 -6.17
CA THR A 143 -0.05 3.77 -6.57
C THR A 143 0.33 5.22 -6.79
N TRP A 144 -0.49 5.97 -7.52
CA TRP A 144 -0.30 7.39 -7.77
C TRP A 144 -0.26 8.21 -6.47
N ASN A 145 -1.20 7.94 -5.56
CA ASN A 145 -1.26 8.57 -4.25
C ASN A 145 -0.06 8.22 -3.35
N TRP A 146 0.60 7.08 -3.59
CA TRP A 146 1.83 6.72 -2.92
C TRP A 146 3.02 7.49 -3.48
N ILE A 147 3.20 7.51 -4.80
CA ILE A 147 4.27 8.26 -5.48
C ILE A 147 4.28 9.72 -5.01
N HIS A 148 3.13 10.41 -5.07
CA HIS A 148 3.03 11.80 -4.62
C HIS A 148 3.27 12.02 -3.12
N ARG A 149 3.02 11.01 -2.29
CA ARG A 149 3.34 11.12 -0.85
C ARG A 149 4.85 11.00 -0.64
N GLU A 150 5.51 10.15 -1.41
CA GLU A 150 6.96 9.96 -1.31
C GLU A 150 7.72 11.17 -1.87
N GLU A 151 7.29 11.72 -3.00
CA GLU A 151 7.85 12.97 -3.55
C GLU A 151 7.77 14.12 -2.54
N ARG A 152 6.62 14.28 -1.86
CA ARG A 152 6.45 15.30 -0.83
C ARG A 152 7.35 15.10 0.39
N ARG A 153 7.67 13.85 0.73
CA ARG A 153 8.61 13.54 1.82
C ARG A 153 10.05 13.88 1.42
N ALA A 154 10.45 13.51 0.21
CA ALA A 154 11.78 13.80 -0.31
C ALA A 154 12.07 15.32 -0.33
N VAL A 155 11.12 16.13 -0.82
CA VAL A 155 11.24 17.60 -0.85
C VAL A 155 11.29 18.21 0.57
N ALA A 156 10.62 17.60 1.54
CA ALA A 156 10.65 18.07 2.93
C ALA A 156 11.95 17.71 3.69
N GLU A 157 12.70 16.71 3.20
CA GLU A 157 13.95 16.23 3.81
C GLU A 157 15.20 16.89 3.21
N GLU A 158 15.12 17.40 1.97
CA GLU A 158 16.18 18.18 1.29
C GLU A 158 16.71 19.43 2.05
N PRO A 159 15.93 20.17 2.86
CA PRO A 159 16.42 21.36 3.57
C PRO A 159 17.44 21.08 4.68
N ALA A 160 17.55 19.84 5.17
CA ALA A 160 18.38 19.51 6.34
C ALA A 160 19.81 19.08 5.98
N HIS A 161 20.09 18.67 4.74
CA HIS A 161 21.42 18.24 4.32
C HIS A 161 22.26 19.38 3.72
N SER A 162 21.61 20.43 3.20
CA SER A 162 22.27 21.60 2.61
C SER A 162 22.77 22.63 3.64
N ALA A 163 22.33 22.55 4.90
CA ALA A 163 22.74 23.45 5.98
C ALA A 163 24.00 22.99 6.74
N ASP A 164 24.45 21.76 6.50
CA ASP A 164 25.65 21.15 7.13
C ASP A 164 26.75 20.84 6.09
N GLY A 165 26.61 21.37 4.87
CA GLY A 165 27.73 21.43 3.94
C GLY A 165 28.85 22.23 4.62
N PRO A 166 30.09 21.71 4.70
CA PRO A 166 31.18 22.48 5.28
C PRO A 166 31.19 23.80 4.52
N ALA A 167 31.23 24.91 5.25
CA ALA A 167 31.53 26.19 4.66
C ALA A 167 32.86 26.01 3.91
N TYR A 168 32.78 25.69 2.63
CA TYR A 168 33.90 25.78 1.72
C TYR A 168 34.15 27.26 1.71
N ASP A 169 35.15 27.61 2.51
CA ASP A 169 35.65 28.94 2.69
C ASP A 169 35.88 29.52 1.31
N THR A 170 34.92 30.30 0.83
CA THR A 170 35.02 31.03 -0.43
C THR A 170 36.20 32.01 -0.39
N ALA A 171 36.78 32.25 0.79
CA ALA A 171 38.05 32.95 0.95
C ALA A 171 39.29 32.11 0.53
N ALA A 172 39.22 30.78 0.54
CA ALA A 172 40.33 29.92 0.09
C ALA A 172 40.46 29.89 -1.45
N LEU A 173 39.38 30.12 -2.20
CA LEU A 173 39.41 30.24 -3.66
C LEU A 173 39.92 31.61 -4.13
N SER A 174 39.72 32.69 -3.35
CA SER A 174 40.31 34.01 -3.67
C SER A 174 41.81 34.11 -3.37
N ALA A 175 42.39 33.16 -2.64
CA ALA A 175 43.83 33.14 -2.33
C ALA A 175 44.69 32.40 -3.36
N VAL A 176 44.07 31.69 -4.33
CA VAL A 176 44.80 30.84 -5.31
C VAL A 176 44.93 31.50 -6.70
N GLU A 177 44.24 32.61 -6.97
CA GLU A 177 44.38 33.35 -8.25
C GLU A 177 45.67 34.18 -8.39
N GLY A 178 46.61 34.09 -7.43
CA GLY A 178 47.85 34.86 -7.43
C GLY A 178 49.16 34.05 -7.56
N GLY A 179 49.13 32.81 -8.06
CA GLY A 179 50.28 31.90 -8.00
C GLY A 179 50.61 31.16 -9.30
N THR A 180 51.54 31.73 -10.06
CA THR A 180 52.20 31.19 -11.25
C THR A 180 52.74 29.76 -11.12
N SER A 181 52.43 28.93 -12.13
CA SER A 181 53.24 27.87 -12.79
C SER A 181 54.37 27.19 -12.01
N MET A 182 54.25 25.86 -11.79
CA MET A 182 55.13 24.77 -12.29
C MET A 182 54.97 23.53 -11.40
N GLY A 183 54.95 22.34 -12.00
CA GLY A 183 55.31 21.11 -11.29
C GLY A 183 54.34 19.96 -11.46
N VAL A 184 54.51 19.22 -12.55
CA VAL A 184 54.13 17.81 -12.66
C VAL A 184 54.74 17.05 -11.48
N HIS A 185 53.90 16.38 -10.67
CA HIS A 185 54.29 15.13 -10.00
C HIS A 185 53.06 14.27 -9.71
N THR A 186 52.97 13.19 -10.48
CA THR A 186 52.25 11.97 -10.17
C THR A 186 52.74 11.40 -8.83
N ARG A 187 51.84 11.23 -7.86
CA ARG A 187 52.05 10.28 -6.76
C ARG A 187 50.74 9.68 -6.26
N THR A 188 50.62 8.40 -6.55
CA THR A 188 49.81 7.39 -5.89
C THR A 188 49.84 7.50 -4.36
N GLU A 189 48.69 7.31 -3.71
CA GLU A 189 48.52 6.36 -2.59
C GLU A 189 47.07 6.41 -2.06
N PHE A 190 46.35 5.31 -2.29
CA PHE A 190 45.08 4.99 -1.65
C PHE A 190 45.37 4.45 -0.24
N PRO A 191 44.86 5.05 0.84
CA PRO A 191 44.92 4.41 2.16
C PRO A 191 43.82 3.34 2.29
N PRO A 192 44.07 2.30 3.11
CA PRO A 192 43.09 1.25 3.37
C PRO A 192 41.95 1.78 4.24
N ARG A 193 40.71 1.46 3.84
CA ARG A 193 39.48 1.75 4.60
C ARG A 193 39.39 0.80 5.80
N GLU A 194 40.07 1.13 6.89
CA GLU A 194 39.81 0.52 8.19
C GLU A 194 38.75 1.29 8.98
N GLY A 195 37.72 0.56 9.41
CA GLY A 195 37.07 0.73 10.70
C GLY A 195 36.31 2.03 10.99
N ARG A 196 34.98 2.01 10.82
CA ARG A 196 34.09 2.82 11.68
C ARG A 196 32.73 2.17 11.92
N ALA A 197 32.75 1.04 12.62
CA ALA A 197 31.60 0.50 13.33
C ALA A 197 31.64 0.97 14.79
N ARG A 198 31.21 2.21 15.08
CA ARG A 198 30.87 2.64 16.45
C ARG A 198 30.15 3.99 16.41
N GLY A 199 28.87 4.00 16.78
CA GLY A 199 28.14 5.26 16.96
C GLY A 199 26.61 5.23 17.04
N GLY A 200 25.97 4.07 17.25
CA GLY A 200 24.49 3.97 17.21
C GLY A 200 23.75 4.08 18.55
N ARG A 201 24.42 4.18 19.71
CA ARG A 201 23.74 4.09 21.03
C ARG A 201 23.48 5.41 21.77
N GLY A 202 23.92 6.55 21.22
CA GLY A 202 23.79 7.86 21.90
C GLY A 202 22.47 8.61 21.65
N ARG A 203 21.71 8.27 20.59
CA ARG A 203 20.51 9.04 20.21
C ARG A 203 19.24 8.64 20.96
N GLU A 204 19.15 7.43 21.50
CA GLU A 204 17.95 7.00 22.25
C GLU A 204 17.84 7.64 23.64
N ALA A 205 18.97 7.95 24.30
CA ALA A 205 18.97 8.56 25.63
C ALA A 205 18.45 10.01 25.60
N ARG A 206 18.75 10.80 24.55
CA ARG A 206 18.25 12.17 24.40
C ARG A 206 16.75 12.23 24.05
N SER A 207 16.20 11.24 23.35
CA SER A 207 14.77 11.22 23.01
C SER A 207 13.87 10.95 24.23
N ARG A 208 14.35 10.18 25.21
CA ARG A 208 13.59 9.91 26.44
C ARG A 208 13.49 11.12 27.35
N ASP A 209 14.56 11.90 27.45
CA ASP A 209 14.59 13.05 28.35
C ASP A 209 13.68 14.19 27.88
N HIS A 210 13.53 14.36 26.55
CA HIS A 210 12.65 15.40 26.02
C HIS A 210 11.17 15.13 26.29
N ARG A 211 10.71 13.87 26.18
CA ARG A 211 9.30 13.48 26.44
C ARG A 211 8.91 13.66 27.91
N HIS A 212 9.83 13.42 28.84
CA HIS A 212 9.55 13.63 30.26
C HIS A 212 9.37 15.10 30.63
N ARG A 213 10.01 16.01 29.88
CA ARG A 213 9.91 17.46 30.14
C ARG A 213 8.60 18.04 29.65
N GLU A 214 8.06 17.57 28.52
CA GLU A 214 6.78 18.03 28.00
C GLU A 214 5.60 17.61 28.88
N HIS A 215 5.65 16.40 29.44
CA HIS A 215 4.60 15.92 30.33
C HIS A 215 4.47 16.76 31.62
N ARG A 216 5.58 17.28 32.17
CA ARG A 216 5.52 18.17 33.36
C ARG A 216 4.98 19.56 33.04
N LEU A 217 5.20 20.07 31.84
CA LEU A 217 4.71 21.39 31.45
C LEU A 217 3.20 21.41 31.18
N GLN A 218 2.64 20.29 30.69
CA GLN A 218 1.19 20.16 30.53
C GLN A 218 0.46 20.08 31.87
N ASP A 219 1.05 19.39 32.85
CA ASP A 219 0.44 19.23 34.17
C ASP A 219 0.36 20.57 34.93
N HIS A 220 1.37 21.44 34.78
CA HIS A 220 1.33 22.78 35.37
C HIS A 220 0.25 23.69 34.75
N ARG A 221 0.02 23.63 33.43
CA ARG A 221 -1.04 24.46 32.79
C ARG A 221 -2.45 24.07 33.22
N HIS A 222 -2.66 22.84 33.70
CA HIS A 222 -3.98 22.39 34.11
C HIS A 222 -4.36 22.87 35.51
N ARG A 223 -3.36 23.19 36.36
CA ARG A 223 -3.57 23.73 37.72
C ARG A 223 -3.94 25.21 37.74
N ASP A 224 -3.52 25.99 36.75
CA ASP A 224 -3.76 27.43 36.73
C ASP A 224 -5.15 27.82 36.16
N ARG A 225 -5.95 26.84 35.69
CA ARG A 225 -7.28 27.07 35.10
C ARG A 225 -8.45 26.77 36.04
N THR A 226 -8.19 26.41 37.30
CA THR A 226 -9.23 25.98 38.24
C THR A 226 -9.44 26.94 39.42
N TRP A 227 -9.20 28.24 39.23
CA TRP A 227 -9.52 29.27 40.23
C TRP A 227 -10.34 30.39 39.60
#